data_AF-A0A7S3CHL3-F1
#
_entry.id   AF-A0A7S3CHL3-F1
#
_cell.length_a   1.000
_cell.length_b   1.000
_cell.length_c   1.000
_cell.angle_alpha   90.00
_cell.angle_beta   90.00
_cell.angle_gamma   90.00
#
_symmetry.space_group_name_H-M   'P 1'
#
loop_
_entity.id
_entity.type
_entity.pdbx_description
1 polymer ?
#
loop_
_entity_poly.entity_id
_entity_poly.type
_entity_poly.pdbx_seq_one_letter_code
_entity_poly.pdbx_strand_id
1 'polypeptide(L)'
;RTMSCRPIYQDVREVGKTIKASKKLFIWKFSLGDKDYTIELYNSIVSGKKKIVQNGQTIYENNSYQGAFNFPFSIGRNSLSIVQHGDKFELRINNQSFSHLYENKMTNEHFKTDYQADKPTTFGSSNTASIPPSRHTDVDRERQKEKEKEKERKRQQRQIQKDEDEELKRAIEMSMQQ
;
A
#
# COMPACT_ATOMS: atom_id res chain seq x y z
N ARG A 1 -10.70 27.19 7.28
CA ARG A 1 -11.02 25.84 7.79
C ARG A 1 -10.49 24.82 6.80
N THR A 2 -9.67 23.88 7.24
CA THR A 2 -9.26 22.71 6.45
C THR A 2 -10.50 21.88 6.12
N MET A 3 -10.59 21.31 4.92
CA MET A 3 -11.76 20.50 4.55
C MET A 3 -11.62 19.10 5.16
N SER A 4 -12.74 18.47 5.50
CA SER A 4 -12.73 17.06 5.92
C SER A 4 -12.33 16.18 4.74
N CYS A 5 -11.35 15.30 4.95
CA CYS A 5 -10.94 14.29 3.99
C CYS A 5 -11.64 12.97 4.31
N ARG A 6 -12.30 12.37 3.32
CA ARG A 6 -12.87 11.03 3.43
C ARG A 6 -12.25 10.13 2.36
N PRO A 7 -11.54 9.06 2.74
CA PRO A 7 -10.93 8.16 1.79
C PRO A 7 -12.01 7.30 1.12
N ILE A 8 -11.88 7.08 -0.20
CA ILE A 8 -12.85 6.32 -0.98
C ILE A 8 -12.24 5.01 -1.45
N TYR A 9 -11.03 5.06 -2.01
CA TYR A 9 -10.39 3.90 -2.63
C TYR A 9 -8.86 4.06 -2.68
N GLN A 10 -8.14 2.95 -2.55
CA GLN A 10 -6.70 2.86 -2.75
C GLN A 10 -6.36 1.57 -3.50
N ASP A 11 -5.47 1.65 -4.49
CA ASP A 11 -5.00 0.48 -5.24
C ASP A 11 -3.61 0.68 -5.82
N VAL A 12 -2.92 -0.43 -6.10
CA VAL A 12 -1.62 -0.47 -6.75
C VAL A 12 -1.65 -1.55 -7.84
N ARG A 13 -1.40 -1.13 -9.09
CA ARG A 13 -1.44 -2.01 -10.26
C ARG A 13 -0.10 -2.09 -10.95
N GLU A 14 0.20 -3.23 -11.54
CA GLU A 14 1.30 -3.37 -12.49
C GLU A 14 0.78 -3.12 -13.90
N VAL A 15 1.34 -2.11 -14.58
CA VAL A 15 0.86 -1.62 -15.89
C VAL A 15 1.93 -1.73 -17.00
N GLY A 16 3.02 -2.46 -16.73
CA GLY A 16 4.07 -2.72 -17.71
C GLY A 16 3.61 -3.72 -18.78
N LYS A 17 3.74 -3.37 -20.06
CA LYS A 17 3.36 -4.25 -21.18
C LYS A 17 4.36 -5.39 -21.39
N THR A 18 5.65 -5.08 -21.39
CA THR A 18 6.73 -6.03 -21.73
C THR A 18 7.19 -6.82 -20.51
N ILE A 19 7.49 -6.13 -19.41
CA ILE A 19 7.96 -6.73 -18.17
C ILE A 19 6.91 -6.39 -17.10
N LYS A 20 6.16 -7.39 -16.61
CA LYS A 20 5.26 -7.22 -15.46
C LYS A 20 6.07 -6.66 -14.28
N ALA A 21 5.44 -5.88 -13.40
CA ALA A 21 6.10 -5.08 -12.35
C ALA A 21 7.02 -3.91 -12.77
N SER A 22 7.49 -3.80 -14.03
CA SER A 22 8.42 -2.71 -14.43
C SER A 22 7.81 -1.30 -14.38
N LYS A 23 6.48 -1.21 -14.43
CA LYS A 23 5.71 0.01 -14.27
C LYS A 23 4.58 -0.24 -13.29
N LYS A 24 4.47 0.63 -12.30
CA LYS A 24 3.41 0.60 -11.29
C LYS A 24 2.53 1.83 -11.44
N LEU A 25 1.23 1.64 -11.22
CA LEU A 25 0.22 2.67 -11.12
C LEU A 25 -0.35 2.64 -9.71
N PHE A 26 -0.18 3.73 -8.97
CA PHE A 26 -0.80 3.93 -7.65
C PHE A 26 -2.03 4.82 -7.84
N ILE A 27 -3.16 4.43 -7.27
CA ILE A 27 -4.43 5.13 -7.39
C ILE A 27 -4.94 5.45 -5.99
N TRP A 28 -5.22 6.73 -5.73
CA TRP A 28 -5.89 7.19 -4.52
C TRP A 28 -7.14 7.99 -4.92
N LYS A 29 -8.31 7.59 -4.40
CA LYS A 29 -9.56 8.33 -4.57
C LYS A 29 -10.09 8.76 -3.22
N PHE A 30 -10.50 10.03 -3.11
CA PHE A 30 -10.98 10.60 -1.86
C PHE A 30 -11.85 11.81 -2.10
N SER A 31 -12.69 12.16 -1.11
CA SER A 31 -13.46 13.40 -1.11
C SER A 31 -12.83 14.44 -0.19
N LEU A 32 -12.73 15.68 -0.65
CA LEU A 32 -12.38 16.86 0.15
C LEU A 32 -13.58 17.81 0.15
N GLY A 33 -14.30 17.87 1.28
CA GLY A 33 -15.62 18.49 1.29
C GLY A 33 -16.58 17.73 0.37
N ASP A 34 -17.23 18.44 -0.55
CA ASP A 34 -18.24 17.89 -1.47
C ASP A 34 -17.69 17.51 -2.85
N LYS A 35 -16.36 17.46 -3.01
CA LYS A 35 -15.70 17.15 -4.28
C LYS A 35 -14.84 15.91 -4.17
N ASP A 36 -15.00 15.01 -5.14
CA ASP A 36 -14.18 13.82 -5.29
C ASP A 36 -12.94 14.11 -6.13
N TYR A 37 -11.83 13.52 -5.72
CA TYR A 37 -10.53 13.63 -6.36
C TYR A 37 -9.96 12.25 -6.61
N THR A 38 -9.29 12.11 -7.74
CA THR A 38 -8.48 10.94 -8.09
C THR A 38 -7.05 11.40 -8.35
N ILE A 39 -6.12 10.85 -7.61
CA ILE A 39 -4.68 11.04 -7.80
C ILE A 39 -4.10 9.72 -8.31
N GLU A 40 -3.41 9.80 -9.44
CA GLU A 40 -2.74 8.66 -10.06
C GLU A 40 -1.24 8.96 -10.17
N LEU A 41 -0.41 8.04 -9.67
CA LEU A 41 1.03 8.08 -9.88
C LEU A 41 1.45 6.90 -10.75
N TYR A 42 2.01 7.21 -11.91
CA TYR A 42 2.71 6.27 -12.76
C TYR A 42 4.20 6.32 -12.42
N ASN A 43 4.77 5.18 -12.04
CA ASN A 43 6.20 5.04 -11.75
C ASN A 43 6.81 3.94 -12.61
N SER A 44 7.83 4.26 -13.40
CA SER A 44 8.64 3.28 -14.11
C SER A 44 9.88 2.94 -13.28
N ILE A 45 9.98 1.70 -12.83
CA ILE A 45 11.09 1.23 -12.00
C ILE A 45 12.41 1.26 -12.77
N VAL A 46 12.38 0.93 -14.07
CA VAL A 46 13.57 0.77 -14.95
C VAL A 46 14.10 2.09 -15.49
N SER A 47 13.23 3.08 -15.71
CA SER A 47 13.64 4.38 -16.28
C SER A 47 13.59 5.52 -15.27
N GLY A 48 13.10 5.27 -14.06
CA GLY A 48 12.91 6.28 -13.01
C GLY A 48 11.76 7.27 -13.27
N LYS A 49 11.15 7.22 -14.47
CA LYS A 49 10.10 8.15 -14.92
C LYS A 49 8.90 8.13 -14.00
N LYS A 50 8.44 9.33 -13.65
CA LYS A 50 7.28 9.54 -12.78
C LYS A 50 6.31 10.50 -13.44
N LYS A 51 5.02 10.17 -13.40
CA LYS A 51 3.94 11.05 -13.88
C LYS A 51 2.83 11.05 -12.85
N ILE A 52 2.39 12.25 -12.45
CA ILE A 52 1.27 12.43 -11.53
C ILE A 52 0.11 13.06 -12.30
N VAL A 53 -1.05 12.44 -12.17
CA VAL A 53 -2.30 12.89 -12.78
C VAL A 53 -3.30 13.16 -11.66
N GLN A 54 -3.94 14.32 -11.71
CA GLN A 54 -5.05 14.71 -10.84
C GLN A 54 -6.30 14.86 -11.71
N ASN A 55 -7.33 14.06 -11.43
CA ASN A 55 -8.61 14.10 -12.15
C ASN A 55 -8.44 14.02 -13.68
N GLY A 56 -7.51 13.19 -14.16
CA GLY A 56 -7.20 13.05 -15.59
C GLY A 56 -6.22 14.10 -16.16
N GLN A 57 -5.88 15.15 -15.41
CA GLN A 57 -4.92 16.17 -15.83
C GLN A 57 -3.53 15.91 -15.26
N THR A 58 -2.49 15.88 -16.12
CA THR A 58 -1.10 15.76 -15.67
C THR A 58 -0.69 17.02 -14.90
N ILE A 59 -0.25 16.85 -13.66
CA ILE A 59 0.25 17.95 -12.80
C ILE A 59 1.77 17.88 -12.58
N TYR A 60 2.38 16.74 -12.89
CA TYR A 60 3.82 16.53 -12.80
C TYR A 60 4.26 15.44 -13.76
N GLU A 61 5.41 15.66 -14.40
CA GLU A 61 6.06 14.66 -15.24
C GLU A 61 7.58 14.79 -15.13
N ASN A 62 8.24 13.65 -14.98
CA ASN A 62 9.69 13.55 -14.91
C ASN A 62 10.18 12.37 -15.76
N ASN A 63 11.25 12.61 -16.51
CA ASN A 63 11.79 11.69 -17.49
C ASN A 63 13.07 10.93 -17.07
N SER A 64 13.56 11.12 -15.84
CA SER A 64 14.80 10.49 -15.36
C SER A 64 14.75 10.07 -13.89
N TYR A 65 15.74 9.28 -13.48
CA TYR A 65 15.94 8.97 -12.07
C TYR A 65 16.33 10.22 -11.30
N GLN A 66 15.63 10.43 -10.19
CA GLN A 66 16.00 11.34 -9.13
C GLN A 66 16.14 10.53 -7.84
N GLY A 67 16.79 11.09 -6.83
CA GLY A 67 16.95 10.46 -5.52
C GLY A 67 15.62 10.29 -4.78
N ALA A 68 15.58 10.62 -3.49
CA ALA A 68 14.35 10.55 -2.72
C ALA A 68 13.26 11.43 -3.36
N PHE A 69 12.12 10.83 -3.72
CA PHE A 69 11.00 11.56 -4.32
C PHE A 69 10.06 12.12 -3.25
N ASN A 70 9.82 13.43 -3.32
CA ASN A 70 8.80 14.13 -2.55
C ASN A 70 8.16 15.19 -3.43
N PHE A 71 6.85 15.07 -3.66
CA PHE A 71 6.08 16.02 -4.47
C PHE A 71 4.98 16.67 -3.62
N PRO A 72 5.21 17.87 -3.08
CA PRO A 72 4.18 18.64 -2.40
C PRO A 72 3.28 19.36 -3.42
N PHE A 73 1.98 19.35 -3.16
CA PHE A 73 0.97 20.07 -3.94
C PHE A 73 -0.21 20.45 -3.05
N SER A 74 -1.16 21.23 -3.55
CA SER A 74 -2.31 21.67 -2.75
C SER A 74 -3.61 21.57 -3.54
N ILE A 75 -4.69 21.30 -2.81
CA ILE A 75 -6.06 21.32 -3.34
C ILE A 75 -6.89 22.23 -2.42
N GLY A 76 -7.17 23.43 -2.91
CA GLY A 76 -7.79 24.49 -2.11
C GLY A 76 -6.90 24.89 -0.94
N ARG A 77 -7.35 24.61 0.29
CA ARG A 77 -6.62 24.90 1.53
C ARG A 77 -5.97 23.68 2.17
N ASN A 78 -6.06 22.51 1.53
CA ASN A 78 -5.45 21.28 2.03
C ASN A 78 -4.06 21.13 1.42
N SER A 79 -3.10 20.72 2.26
CA SER A 79 -1.74 20.40 1.84
C SER A 79 -1.66 18.91 1.52
N LEU A 80 -1.13 18.56 0.36
CA LEU A 80 -0.94 17.18 -0.06
C LEU A 80 0.53 16.94 -0.40
N SER A 81 0.99 15.72 -0.20
CA SER A 81 2.31 15.32 -0.70
C SER A 81 2.32 13.86 -1.09
N ILE A 82 3.09 13.54 -2.13
CA ILE A 82 3.43 12.16 -2.48
C ILE A 82 4.88 11.93 -2.05
N VAL A 83 5.09 10.98 -1.15
CA VAL A 83 6.40 10.67 -0.58
C VAL A 83 6.80 9.25 -0.94
N GLN A 84 8.07 9.05 -1.27
CA GLN A 84 8.63 7.74 -1.56
C GLN A 84 9.27 7.11 -0.33
N HIS A 85 8.96 5.82 -0.10
CA HIS A 85 9.56 4.97 0.92
C HIS A 85 10.04 3.67 0.26
N GLY A 86 11.31 3.64 -0.16
CA GLY A 86 11.85 2.55 -0.97
C GLY A 86 11.11 2.46 -2.31
N ASP A 87 10.46 1.33 -2.57
CA ASP A 87 9.66 1.10 -3.79
C ASP A 87 8.18 1.44 -3.64
N LYS A 88 7.78 1.89 -2.44
CA LYS A 88 6.40 2.28 -2.14
C LYS A 88 6.25 3.79 -2.22
N PHE A 89 5.05 4.22 -2.56
CA PHE A 89 4.65 5.61 -2.54
C PHE A 89 3.46 5.77 -1.60
N GLU A 90 3.45 6.89 -0.89
CA GLU A 90 2.40 7.24 0.05
C GLU A 90 1.87 8.63 -0.27
N LEU A 91 0.56 8.72 -0.44
CA LEU A 91 -0.13 10.01 -0.45
C LEU A 91 -0.37 10.45 0.99
N ARG A 92 -0.01 11.69 1.30
CA ARG A 92 -0.29 12.33 2.58
C ARG A 92 -1.20 13.53 2.36
N ILE A 93 -2.21 13.68 3.21
CA ILE A 93 -3.17 14.78 3.18
C ILE A 93 -3.13 15.44 4.55
N ASN A 94 -2.76 16.72 4.62
CA ASN A 94 -2.55 17.48 5.85
C ASN A 94 -1.62 16.73 6.83
N ASN A 95 -0.51 16.20 6.29
CA ASN A 95 0.50 15.39 6.99
C ASN A 95 0.03 14.01 7.50
N GLN A 96 -1.21 13.61 7.22
CA GLN A 96 -1.74 12.28 7.55
C GLN A 96 -1.61 11.31 6.38
N SER A 97 -1.18 10.07 6.66
CA SER A 97 -1.11 8.99 5.67
C SER A 97 -2.49 8.64 5.13
N PHE A 98 -2.62 8.56 3.79
CA PHE A 98 -3.84 8.13 3.16
C PHE A 98 -4.20 6.67 3.52
N SER A 99 -3.20 5.80 3.59
CA SER A 99 -3.40 4.38 3.92
C SER A 99 -4.04 4.23 5.31
N HIS A 100 -3.54 4.98 6.30
CA HIS A 100 -4.14 4.97 7.64
C HIS A 100 -5.57 5.50 7.65
N LEU A 101 -5.86 6.57 6.89
CA LEU A 101 -7.22 7.07 6.76
C LEU A 101 -8.15 5.99 6.17
N TYR A 102 -7.70 5.32 5.12
CA TYR A 102 -8.46 4.29 4.41
C TYR A 102 -8.71 3.06 5.30
N GLU A 103 -7.69 2.55 5.99
CA GLU A 103 -7.79 1.43 6.93
C GLU A 103 -8.76 1.70 8.09
N ASN A 104 -8.72 2.91 8.65
CA ASN A 104 -9.64 3.33 9.71
C ASN A 104 -11.10 3.33 9.22
N LYS A 105 -11.34 3.75 7.98
CA LYS A 105 -12.68 3.69 7.38
C LYS A 105 -13.16 2.25 7.24
N MET A 106 -12.34 1.37 6.65
CA MET A 106 -12.70 -0.03 6.41
C MET A 106 -13.00 -0.77 7.72
N THR A 107 -12.16 -0.56 8.74
CA THR A 107 -12.34 -1.15 10.07
C THR A 107 -13.67 -0.69 10.70
N ASN A 108 -13.98 0.60 10.64
CA ASN A 108 -15.23 1.16 11.17
C ASN A 108 -16.49 0.67 10.43
N GLU A 109 -16.37 0.30 9.16
CA GLU A 109 -17.47 -0.30 8.40
C GLU A 109 -17.68 -1.76 8.81
N HIS A 110 -16.60 -2.53 8.99
CA HIS A 110 -16.67 -3.94 9.42
C HIS A 110 -17.30 -4.13 10.80
N PHE A 111 -16.99 -3.29 11.79
CA PHE A 111 -17.54 -3.44 13.15
C PHE A 111 -19.03 -3.09 13.26
N LYS A 112 -19.61 -2.35 12.30
CA LYS A 112 -21.04 -2.01 12.33
C LYS A 112 -21.95 -3.17 11.91
N THR A 113 -21.41 -4.13 11.17
CA THR A 113 -22.19 -5.26 10.63
C THR A 113 -22.53 -6.32 11.66
N ASP A 114 -21.80 -6.39 12.78
CA ASP A 114 -21.97 -7.48 13.76
C ASP A 114 -22.96 -7.14 14.89
N TYR A 115 -23.41 -5.88 15.00
CA TYR A 115 -24.27 -5.41 16.10
C TYR A 115 -25.75 -5.24 15.73
N GLN A 116 -26.22 -5.86 14.64
CA GLN A 116 -27.66 -5.89 14.27
C GLN A 116 -28.30 -7.28 14.33
N ALA A 117 -27.85 -8.14 15.24
CA ALA A 117 -28.56 -9.36 15.61
C ALA A 117 -28.70 -9.43 17.13
N ASP A 118 -29.70 -8.71 17.66
CA ASP A 118 -30.76 -9.29 18.48
C ASP A 118 -31.56 -8.17 19.15
N LYS A 119 -32.86 -8.16 18.84
CA LYS A 119 -33.83 -7.37 19.60
C LYS A 119 -33.77 -7.85 21.05
N PRO A 120 -33.80 -6.94 22.05
CA PRO A 120 -33.78 -7.33 23.45
C PRO A 120 -35.03 -8.15 23.76
N THR A 121 -34.87 -9.47 23.85
CA THR A 121 -35.90 -10.36 24.38
C THR A 121 -35.84 -10.22 25.89
N THR A 122 -36.85 -9.54 26.45
CA THR A 122 -37.06 -9.38 27.88
C THR A 122 -37.29 -10.74 28.53
N PHE A 123 -36.30 -11.37 29.17
CA PHE A 123 -36.57 -12.42 30.18
C PHE A 123 -35.39 -12.64 31.14
N GLY A 124 -35.68 -12.46 32.44
CA GLY A 124 -35.33 -13.40 33.49
C GLY A 124 -33.91 -13.41 34.06
N SER A 125 -33.80 -12.98 35.32
CA SER A 125 -32.67 -13.16 36.22
C SER A 125 -32.18 -14.62 36.39
N SER A 126 -30.92 -14.69 36.84
CA SER A 126 -30.22 -15.76 37.57
C SER A 126 -29.63 -16.94 36.78
N ASN A 127 -28.29 -17.02 36.69
CA ASN A 127 -27.48 -17.82 37.63
C ASN A 127 -25.98 -17.84 37.26
N THR A 128 -25.16 -17.91 38.30
CA THR A 128 -23.73 -18.21 38.36
C THR A 128 -23.40 -19.62 37.88
N ALA A 129 -22.37 -19.82 37.02
CA ALA A 129 -21.54 -21.04 37.03
C ALA A 129 -20.35 -21.01 36.02
N SER A 130 -19.16 -21.29 36.57
CA SER A 130 -17.97 -21.98 36.01
C SER A 130 -17.30 -21.53 34.70
N ILE A 131 -16.10 -20.96 34.90
CA ILE A 131 -15.02 -20.73 33.92
C ILE A 131 -14.39 -22.09 33.51
N PRO A 132 -14.29 -22.42 32.20
CA PRO A 132 -13.54 -23.58 31.72
C PRO A 132 -12.03 -23.31 31.64
N PRO A 133 -11.16 -24.32 31.88
CA PRO A 133 -9.72 -24.18 31.81
C PRO A 133 -9.20 -24.04 30.37
N SER A 134 -8.26 -23.12 30.23
CA SER A 134 -7.56 -22.71 29.01
C SER A 134 -6.73 -23.85 28.40
N ARG A 135 -7.01 -24.17 27.12
CA ARG A 135 -6.15 -24.99 26.25
C ARG A 135 -5.21 -24.08 25.46
N HIS A 136 -4.06 -23.77 26.04
CA HIS A 136 -2.93 -23.14 25.36
C HIS A 136 -1.83 -24.20 25.19
N THR A 137 -1.53 -24.66 23.96
CA THR A 137 -0.18 -25.13 23.57
C THR A 137 0.07 -25.42 22.08
N ASP A 138 -0.90 -25.34 21.15
CA ASP A 138 -0.61 -25.74 19.75
C ASP A 138 -0.29 -24.60 18.75
N VAL A 139 -0.56 -23.34 19.10
CA VAL A 139 -0.42 -22.19 18.17
C VAL A 139 1.04 -21.77 17.94
N ASP A 140 1.94 -22.02 18.88
CA ASP A 140 3.33 -21.57 18.78
C ASP A 140 4.19 -22.39 17.80
N ARG A 141 3.78 -23.63 17.48
CA ARG A 141 4.55 -24.53 16.61
C ARG A 141 4.38 -24.22 15.12
N GLU A 142 3.20 -23.77 14.69
CA GLU A 142 2.98 -23.35 13.29
C GLU A 142 3.71 -22.03 12.97
N ARG A 143 3.73 -21.10 13.92
CA ARG A 143 4.38 -19.80 13.75
C ARG A 143 5.90 -19.89 13.55
N GLN A 144 6.53 -20.95 14.06
CA GLN A 144 7.96 -21.20 13.82
C GLN A 144 8.23 -21.75 12.41
N LYS A 145 7.40 -22.67 11.90
CA LYS A 145 7.54 -23.23 10.55
C LYS A 145 7.39 -22.17 9.45
N GLU A 146 6.48 -21.21 9.65
CA GLU A 146 6.26 -20.14 8.67
C GLU A 146 7.46 -19.18 8.56
N LYS A 147 8.11 -18.86 9.68
CA LYS A 147 9.33 -18.03 9.71
C LYS A 147 10.51 -18.69 9.00
N GLU A 148 10.68 -20.00 9.12
CA GLU A 148 11.75 -20.71 8.41
C GLU A 148 11.51 -20.72 6.90
N LYS A 149 10.27 -21.00 6.46
CA LYS A 149 9.89 -21.00 5.04
C LYS A 149 10.06 -19.61 4.41
N GLU A 150 9.74 -18.55 5.14
CA GLU A 150 9.97 -17.17 4.66
C GLU A 150 11.47 -16.85 4.54
N LYS A 151 12.29 -17.28 5.51
CA LYS A 151 13.74 -17.09 5.48
C LYS A 151 14.39 -17.82 4.29
N GLU A 152 13.91 -19.00 3.95
CA GLU A 152 14.37 -19.77 2.80
C GLU A 152 13.98 -19.11 1.47
N ARG A 153 12.73 -18.63 1.32
CA ARG A 153 12.31 -17.87 0.14
C ARG A 153 13.17 -16.61 -0.07
N LYS A 154 13.49 -15.89 1.00
CA LYS A 154 14.38 -14.71 0.91
C LYS A 154 15.81 -15.06 0.50
N ARG A 155 16.32 -16.24 0.89
CA ARG A 155 17.65 -16.72 0.43
C ARG A 155 17.63 -17.07 -1.05
N GLN A 156 16.62 -17.80 -1.51
CA GLN A 156 16.49 -18.15 -2.93
C GLN A 156 16.36 -16.90 -3.82
N GLN A 157 15.56 -15.92 -3.40
CA GLN A 157 15.37 -14.69 -4.17
C GLN A 157 16.66 -13.85 -4.27
N ARG A 158 17.49 -13.83 -3.21
CA ARG A 158 18.81 -13.17 -3.24
C ARG A 158 19.81 -13.89 -4.13
N GLN A 159 19.71 -15.21 -4.26
CA GLN A 159 20.59 -15.97 -5.15
C GLN A 159 20.25 -15.70 -6.60
N ILE A 160 18.96 -15.73 -6.96
CA ILE A 160 18.48 -15.40 -8.32
C ILE A 160 18.93 -13.99 -8.72
N GLN A 161 18.77 -13.01 -7.83
CA GLN A 161 19.20 -11.63 -8.10
C GLN A 161 20.72 -11.52 -8.36
N LYS A 162 21.54 -12.28 -7.62
CA LYS A 162 23.00 -12.31 -7.84
C LYS A 162 23.36 -12.93 -9.18
N ASP A 163 22.67 -14.00 -9.57
CA ASP A 163 22.94 -14.70 -10.82
C ASP A 163 22.55 -13.82 -12.01
N GLU A 164 21.42 -13.10 -11.94
CA GLU A 164 21.00 -12.10 -12.95
C GLU A 164 21.99 -10.93 -13.06
N ASP A 165 22.49 -10.42 -11.93
CA ASP A 165 23.47 -9.32 -11.92
C ASP A 165 24.81 -9.76 -12.55
N GLU A 166 25.26 -10.99 -12.32
CA GLU A 166 26.47 -11.54 -12.92
C GLU A 166 26.31 -11.80 -14.43
N GLU A 167 25.13 -12.27 -14.86
CA GLU A 167 24.82 -12.43 -16.29
C GLU A 167 24.81 -11.07 -17.01
N LEU A 168 24.21 -10.05 -16.40
CA LEU A 168 24.20 -8.70 -16.96
C LEU A 168 25.61 -8.11 -17.09
N LYS A 169 26.47 -8.30 -16.09
CA LYS A 169 27.88 -7.88 -16.18
C LYS A 169 28.60 -8.55 -17.34
N ARG A 170 28.44 -9.87 -17.53
CA ARG A 170 29.05 -10.61 -18.65
C ARG A 170 28.56 -10.10 -20.00
N ALA A 171 27.26 -9.82 -20.13
CA ALA A 171 26.69 -9.28 -21.37
C ALA A 171 27.27 -7.89 -21.70
N ILE A 172 27.42 -7.02 -20.70
CA ILE A 172 28.04 -5.70 -20.86
C ILE A 172 29.51 -5.85 -21.28
N GLU A 173 30.27 -6.71 -20.62
CA GLU A 173 31.69 -6.95 -20.94
C GLU A 173 31.89 -7.47 -22.36
N MET A 174 31.05 -8.42 -22.81
CA MET A 174 31.05 -8.91 -24.19
C MET A 174 30.73 -7.82 -25.22
N SER A 175 29.83 -6.89 -24.88
CA SER A 175 29.44 -5.81 -25.80
C SER A 175 30.54 -4.75 -26.02
N MET A 176 31.51 -4.65 -25.11
CA MET A 176 32.63 -3.70 -25.22
C MET A 176 33.81 -4.23 -26.05
N GLN A 177 33.80 -5.51 -26.44
CA GLN A 177 34.88 -6.14 -27.21
C GLN A 177 34.65 -6.18 -28.73
N GLN A 178 33.53 -5.61 -29.23
CA GLN A 178 33.18 -5.50 -30.64
C GLN A 178 33.33 -4.06 -31.15
#